data_AF-C4IGU7-F1
#
_entry.id   AF-C4IGU7-F1
#
_cell.length_a   1.000
_cell.length_b   1.000
_cell.length_c   1.000
_cell.angle_alpha   90.00
_cell.angle_beta   90.00
_cell.angle_gamma   90.00
#
_symmetry.space_group_name_H-M   'P 1'
#
loop_
_entity.id
_entity.type
_entity.pdbx_description
1 polymer ?
#
loop_
_entity_poly.entity_id
_entity_poly.type
_entity_poly.pdbx_seq_one_letter_code
_entity_poly.pdbx_strand_id
1 'polypeptide(L)'
;MTEAKEQMELFQWASIAITKYPDLELMHHVPNGGKRDARTATSLKRQGVKAGVPDIVLPVGRGGYFGLYIELKTGKNKTTVKQQGWIKRLKDNNYCVEVCYGWIEARDVVEKYLSRSITDYDKPQDRIFK
;
A
#
# COMPACT_ATOMS: atom_id res chain seq x y z
N MET A 1 3.81 20.49 4.33
CA MET A 1 2.68 19.74 3.76
C MET A 1 2.34 18.58 4.71
N THR A 2 1.07 18.24 4.91
CA THR A 2 0.65 17.14 5.80
C THR A 2 0.69 15.81 5.05
N GLU A 3 0.83 14.68 5.76
CA GLU A 3 0.78 13.34 5.16
C GLU A 3 -0.52 13.09 4.41
N ALA A 4 -1.66 13.55 4.97
CA ALA A 4 -2.95 13.48 4.30
C ALA A 4 -2.97 14.25 2.98
N LYS A 5 -2.38 15.46 2.93
CA LYS A 5 -2.30 16.24 1.69
C LYS A 5 -1.42 15.52 0.66
N GLU A 6 -0.24 15.03 1.04
CA GLU A 6 0.61 14.25 0.14
C GLU A 6 -0.11 13.00 -0.41
N GLN A 7 -0.86 12.29 0.43
CA GLN A 7 -1.66 11.15 -0.03
C GLN A 7 -2.74 11.58 -1.05
N MET A 8 -3.42 12.71 -0.81
CA MET A 8 -4.39 13.26 -1.78
C MET A 8 -3.74 13.59 -3.12
N GLU A 9 -2.57 14.24 -3.13
CA GLU A 9 -1.83 14.55 -4.35
C GLU A 9 -1.42 13.28 -5.11
N LEU A 10 -0.98 12.23 -4.39
CA LEU A 10 -0.66 10.93 -5.00
C LEU A 10 -1.88 10.30 -5.70
N PHE A 11 -3.04 10.26 -5.02
CA PHE A 11 -4.25 9.68 -5.61
C PHE A 11 -4.84 10.55 -6.74
N GLN A 12 -4.68 11.87 -6.67
CA GLN A 12 -5.03 12.76 -7.78
C GLN A 12 -4.14 12.51 -9.01
N TRP A 13 -2.83 12.36 -8.81
CA TRP A 13 -1.95 11.94 -9.90
C TRP A 13 -2.37 10.58 -10.46
N ALA A 14 -2.63 9.60 -9.58
CA ALA A 14 -2.96 8.24 -10.00
C ALA A 14 -4.22 8.21 -10.87
N SER A 15 -5.26 8.97 -10.52
CA SER A 15 -6.50 9.03 -11.31
C SER A 15 -6.29 9.58 -12.73
N ILE A 16 -5.37 10.54 -12.91
CA ILE A 16 -4.99 11.06 -14.23
C ILE A 16 -4.12 10.03 -14.98
N ALA A 17 -3.23 9.34 -14.26
CA ALA A 17 -2.27 8.40 -14.82
C ALA A 17 -2.86 7.03 -15.19
N ILE A 18 -4.11 6.72 -14.81
CA ILE A 18 -4.80 5.45 -15.16
C ILE A 18 -4.75 5.16 -16.67
N THR A 19 -4.84 6.18 -17.52
CA THR A 19 -4.75 6.00 -18.99
C THR A 19 -3.41 5.41 -19.44
N LYS A 20 -2.32 5.77 -18.76
CA LYS A 20 -0.97 5.24 -19.00
C LYS A 20 -0.74 3.92 -18.25
N TYR A 21 -1.31 3.80 -17.05
CA TYR A 21 -1.14 2.67 -16.16
C TYR A 21 -2.51 2.17 -15.65
N PRO A 22 -3.21 1.31 -16.42
CA PRO A 22 -4.56 0.87 -16.06
C PRO A 22 -4.65 0.22 -14.68
N ASP A 23 -3.60 -0.50 -14.26
CA ASP A 23 -3.49 -1.15 -12.96
C ASP A 23 -3.66 -0.21 -11.75
N LEU A 24 -3.49 1.11 -11.93
CA LEU A 24 -3.71 2.10 -10.87
C LEU A 24 -5.17 2.16 -10.39
N GLU A 25 -6.12 1.65 -11.17
CA GLU A 25 -7.52 1.49 -10.73
C GLU A 25 -7.64 0.63 -9.46
N LEU A 26 -6.70 -0.29 -9.23
CA LEU A 26 -6.67 -1.16 -8.04
C LEU A 26 -5.99 -0.51 -6.83
N MET A 27 -5.32 0.63 -7.00
CA MET A 27 -4.62 1.32 -5.91
C MET A 27 -5.62 1.94 -4.93
N HIS A 28 -5.48 1.68 -3.64
CA HIS A 28 -6.40 2.20 -2.62
C HIS A 28 -5.73 2.44 -1.27
N HIS A 29 -6.42 3.25 -0.45
CA HIS A 29 -6.00 3.57 0.91
C HIS A 29 -6.54 2.53 1.91
N VAL A 30 -5.72 2.18 2.91
CA VAL A 30 -6.05 1.37 4.08
C VAL A 30 -6.14 2.29 5.32
N PRO A 31 -7.34 2.77 5.71
CA PRO A 31 -7.51 3.80 6.75
C PRO A 31 -7.41 3.28 8.19
N ASN A 32 -6.36 2.52 8.50
CA ASN A 32 -6.19 1.88 9.80
C ASN A 32 -5.62 2.81 10.89
N GLY A 33 -5.06 3.96 10.55
CA GLY A 33 -4.39 4.90 11.48
C GLY A 33 -5.24 6.06 12.03
N GLY A 34 -6.46 6.29 11.53
CA GLY A 34 -7.26 7.48 11.86
C GLY A 34 -7.67 7.61 13.35
N LYS A 35 -7.76 8.87 13.84
CA LYS A 35 -8.34 9.19 15.16
C LYS A 35 -9.83 8.83 15.17
N ARG A 36 -10.28 8.21 16.25
CA ARG A 36 -11.66 7.79 16.48
C ARG A 36 -11.89 7.58 17.97
N ASP A 37 -13.15 7.59 18.41
CA ASP A 37 -13.50 7.34 19.81
C ASP A 37 -13.16 5.91 20.22
N ALA A 38 -13.05 5.68 21.54
CA ALA A 38 -12.61 4.40 22.09
C ALA A 38 -13.55 3.23 21.75
N ARG A 39 -14.86 3.48 21.66
CA ARG A 39 -15.86 2.46 21.34
C ARG A 39 -15.72 2.02 19.89
N THR A 40 -15.64 2.98 18.98
CA THR A 40 -15.40 2.73 17.55
C THR A 40 -14.06 2.04 17.33
N ALA A 41 -12.99 2.48 17.98
CA ALA A 41 -11.67 1.83 17.88
C ALA A 41 -11.72 0.35 18.32
N THR A 42 -12.43 0.05 19.40
CA THR A 42 -12.58 -1.32 19.91
C THR A 42 -13.40 -2.18 18.95
N SER A 43 -14.53 -1.65 18.45
CA SER A 43 -15.35 -2.33 17.46
C SER A 43 -14.56 -2.66 16.18
N LEU A 44 -13.82 -1.69 15.64
CA LEU A 44 -13.02 -1.87 14.43
C LEU A 44 -11.88 -2.88 14.61
N LYS A 45 -11.23 -2.90 15.78
CA LYS A 45 -10.23 -3.94 16.10
C LYS A 45 -10.85 -5.34 16.10
N ARG A 46 -12.08 -5.50 16.59
CA ARG A 46 -12.82 -6.77 16.55
C ARG A 46 -13.21 -7.18 15.13
N GLN A 47 -13.41 -6.21 14.23
CA GLN A 47 -13.61 -6.43 12.81
C GLN A 47 -12.31 -6.70 12.04
N GLY A 48 -11.15 -6.68 12.72
CA GLY A 48 -9.86 -7.03 12.13
C GLY A 48 -8.99 -5.86 11.70
N VAL A 49 -9.35 -4.60 12.03
CA VAL A 49 -8.44 -3.46 11.82
C VAL A 49 -7.13 -3.68 12.57
N LYS A 50 -6.00 -3.56 11.87
CA LYS A 50 -4.67 -3.76 12.43
C LYS A 50 -3.88 -2.45 12.39
N ALA A 51 -3.40 -2.03 13.55
CA ALA A 51 -2.59 -0.83 13.65
C ALA A 51 -1.23 -1.01 12.95
N GLY A 52 -0.82 0.02 12.20
CA GLY A 52 0.48 0.07 11.52
C GLY A 52 0.55 -0.66 10.18
N VAL A 53 -0.57 -1.14 9.63
CA VAL A 53 -0.60 -1.54 8.22
C VAL A 53 -0.28 -0.31 7.36
N PRO A 54 0.59 -0.40 6.33
CA PRO A 54 0.89 0.72 5.45
C PRO A 54 -0.37 1.32 4.83
N ASP A 55 -0.37 2.64 4.65
CA ASP A 55 -1.54 3.41 4.26
C ASP A 55 -2.01 3.13 2.82
N ILE A 56 -1.12 2.81 1.89
CA ILE A 56 -1.44 2.66 0.47
C ILE A 56 -1.07 1.25 0.01
N VAL A 57 -1.94 0.66 -0.81
CA VAL A 57 -1.70 -0.63 -1.44
C VAL A 57 -2.07 -0.60 -2.93
N LEU A 58 -1.24 -1.23 -3.74
CA LEU A 58 -1.48 -1.56 -5.14
C LEU A 58 -1.34 -3.09 -5.28
N PRO A 59 -2.46 -3.85 -5.28
CA PRO A 59 -2.46 -5.30 -5.22
C PRO A 59 -2.24 -5.94 -6.60
N VAL A 60 -1.19 -5.54 -7.29
CA VAL A 60 -0.86 -6.00 -8.65
C VAL A 60 0.50 -6.66 -8.64
N GLY A 61 0.59 -7.90 -9.15
CA GLY A 61 1.83 -8.65 -9.14
C GLY A 61 2.85 -8.16 -10.17
N ARG A 62 4.01 -7.65 -9.73
CA ARG A 62 5.09 -7.15 -10.61
C ARG A 62 6.47 -7.55 -10.11
N GLY A 63 7.35 -7.98 -11.02
CA GLY A 63 8.75 -8.29 -10.75
C GLY A 63 8.97 -9.35 -9.66
N GLY A 64 8.07 -10.33 -9.56
CA GLY A 64 8.13 -11.39 -8.55
C GLY A 64 7.39 -11.06 -7.25
N TYR A 65 6.88 -9.85 -7.05
CA TYR A 65 6.15 -9.45 -5.85
C TYR A 65 4.63 -9.62 -5.98
N PHE A 66 3.96 -9.89 -4.86
CA PHE A 66 2.50 -10.09 -4.78
C PHE A 66 1.68 -8.80 -4.83
N GLY A 67 2.34 -7.66 -4.71
CA GLY A 67 1.73 -6.34 -4.65
C GLY A 67 2.72 -5.35 -4.06
N LEU A 68 2.37 -4.07 -4.15
CA LEU A 68 3.11 -2.96 -3.58
C LEU A 68 2.32 -2.37 -2.40
N TYR A 69 3.02 -2.18 -1.28
CA TYR A 69 2.56 -1.36 -0.16
C TYR A 69 3.45 -0.13 -0.05
N ILE A 70 2.84 1.03 0.22
CA ILE A 70 3.55 2.27 0.49
C ILE A 70 3.12 2.80 1.85
N GLU A 71 4.10 3.06 2.70
CA GLU A 71 3.95 3.80 3.95
C GLU A 71 4.42 5.23 3.69
N LEU A 72 3.50 6.19 3.66
CA LEU A 72 3.82 7.57 3.34
C LEU A 72 4.27 8.33 4.60
N LYS A 73 5.30 9.15 4.48
CA LYS A 73 5.81 10.02 5.56
C LYS A 73 6.05 11.41 5.02
N THR A 74 6.16 12.39 5.91
CA THR A 74 6.50 13.78 5.57
C THR A 74 7.48 14.39 6.56
N GLY A 75 8.30 15.32 6.08
CA GLY A 75 9.26 16.04 6.92
C GLY A 75 10.17 15.09 7.70
N LYS A 76 10.17 15.22 9.03
CA LYS A 76 11.00 14.40 9.93
C LYS A 76 10.27 13.17 10.48
N ASN A 77 9.03 12.90 10.06
CA ASN A 77 8.25 11.77 10.57
C ASN A 77 8.96 10.44 10.26
N LYS A 78 8.89 9.52 11.22
CA LYS A 78 9.48 8.18 11.12
C LYS A 78 8.40 7.13 11.28
N THR A 79 8.68 5.95 10.76
CA THR A 79 7.82 4.79 10.97
C THR A 79 7.79 4.42 12.46
N THR A 80 6.61 4.10 12.96
CA THR A 80 6.42 3.56 14.30
C THR A 80 6.88 2.11 14.38
N VAL A 81 7.13 1.60 15.59
CA VAL A 81 7.49 0.19 15.83
C VAL A 81 6.46 -0.79 15.20
N LYS A 82 5.17 -0.45 15.27
CA LYS A 82 4.11 -1.28 14.67
C LYS A 82 4.18 -1.31 13.15
N GLN A 83 4.46 -0.16 12.52
CA GLN A 83 4.66 -0.06 11.08
C GLN A 83 5.90 -0.84 10.63
N GLN A 84 7.01 -0.72 11.35
CA GLN A 84 8.22 -1.50 11.06
C GLN A 84 7.95 -3.02 11.12
N GLY A 85 7.18 -3.47 12.12
CA GLY A 85 6.76 -4.87 12.19
C GLY A 85 5.91 -5.32 11.00
N TRP A 86 5.02 -4.46 10.49
CA TRP A 86 4.23 -4.75 9.30
C TRP A 86 5.06 -4.79 8.03
N ILE A 87 5.92 -3.79 7.84
CA ILE A 87 6.85 -3.71 6.71
C ILE A 87 7.67 -4.99 6.64
N LYS A 88 8.24 -5.44 7.78
CA LYS A 88 8.99 -6.69 7.83
C LYS A 88 8.13 -7.89 7.41
N ARG A 89 6.96 -8.08 8.01
CA ARG A 89 6.08 -9.22 7.72
C ARG A 89 5.63 -9.26 6.26
N LEU A 90 5.31 -8.10 5.68
CA LEU A 90 4.91 -7.99 4.27
C LEU A 90 6.07 -8.35 3.33
N LYS A 91 7.28 -7.85 3.61
CA LYS A 91 8.49 -8.23 2.86
C LYS A 91 8.79 -9.73 2.99
N ASP A 92 8.67 -10.30 4.19
CA ASP A 92 8.84 -11.74 4.44
C ASP A 92 7.79 -12.59 3.67
N ASN A 93 6.63 -12.02 3.33
CA ASN A 93 5.57 -12.65 2.54
C ASN A 93 5.56 -12.18 1.08
N ASN A 94 6.72 -11.76 0.56
CA ASN A 94 6.96 -11.47 -0.85
C ASN A 94 6.12 -10.31 -1.43
N TYR A 95 5.76 -9.33 -0.60
CA TYR A 95 5.25 -8.04 -1.05
C TYR A 95 6.39 -7.02 -1.17
N CYS A 96 6.30 -6.14 -2.18
CA CYS A 96 7.14 -4.96 -2.24
C CYS A 96 6.60 -3.94 -1.24
N VAL A 97 7.47 -3.37 -0.41
CA VAL A 97 7.07 -2.39 0.60
C VAL A 97 8.08 -1.27 0.68
N GLU A 98 7.64 -0.05 0.44
CA GLU A 98 8.49 1.14 0.47
C GLU A 98 7.95 2.17 1.47
N VAL A 99 8.87 2.89 2.10
CA VAL A 99 8.55 4.07 2.93
C VAL A 99 8.94 5.29 2.12
N CYS A 100 7.96 6.09 1.72
CA CYS A 100 8.16 7.22 0.83
C CYS A 100 7.96 8.55 1.56
N TYR A 101 8.82 9.53 1.31
CA TYR A 101 8.73 10.87 1.87
C TYR A 101 8.11 11.85 0.87
N GLY A 102 6.79 11.94 0.92
CA GLY A 102 5.99 12.78 0.02
C GLY A 102 5.53 12.07 -1.25
N TRP A 103 4.57 12.69 -1.93
CA TRP A 103 3.83 12.07 -3.03
C TRP A 103 4.68 11.86 -4.28
N ILE A 104 5.68 12.71 -4.52
CA ILE A 104 6.58 12.60 -5.67
C ILE A 104 7.41 11.32 -5.57
N GLU A 105 8.00 11.06 -4.41
CA GLU A 105 8.76 9.82 -4.19
C GLU A 105 7.86 8.59 -4.29
N ALA A 106 6.65 8.66 -3.70
CA ALA A 106 5.68 7.58 -3.79
C ALA A 106 5.28 7.29 -5.24
N ARG A 107 5.04 8.33 -6.05
CA ARG A 107 4.79 8.21 -7.49
C ARG A 107 5.94 7.50 -8.19
N ASP A 108 7.18 7.94 -7.98
CA ASP A 108 8.35 7.38 -8.65
C ASP A 108 8.52 5.89 -8.31
N VAL A 109 8.23 5.50 -7.06
CA VAL A 109 8.17 4.10 -6.63
C VAL A 109 7.07 3.34 -7.35
N VAL A 110 5.87 3.90 -7.48
CA VAL A 110 4.75 3.27 -8.19
C VAL A 110 5.09 3.06 -9.66
N GLU A 111 5.60 4.08 -10.36
CA GLU A 111 6.00 3.96 -11.77
C GLU A 111 7.11 2.94 -11.97
N LYS A 112 8.14 2.94 -11.10
CA LYS A 112 9.20 1.93 -11.11
C LYS A 112 8.66 0.53 -10.81
N TYR A 113 7.63 0.40 -9.99
CA TYR A 113 7.01 -0.88 -9.69
C TYR A 113 6.23 -1.42 -10.89
N LEU A 114 5.44 -0.56 -11.54
CA LEU A 114 4.63 -0.91 -12.71
C LEU A 114 5.46 -1.18 -13.97
N SER A 115 6.66 -0.61 -14.07
CA SER A 115 7.58 -0.89 -15.19
C SER A 115 8.28 -2.25 -15.11
N ARG A 116 8.17 -2.95 -13.97
CA ARG A 116 8.67 -4.34 -13.84
C ARG A 116 7.81 -5.29 -14.68
N SER A 117 8.39 -6.44 -15.03
CA SER A 117 7.67 -7.51 -15.69
C SER A 117 6.44 -7.92 -14.89
N ILE A 118 5.39 -8.37 -15.57
CA ILE A 118 4.25 -9.00 -14.91
C ILE A 118 4.79 -10.20 -14.12
N THR A 119 4.30 -10.38 -12.90
CA THR A 119 4.64 -11.59 -12.15
C THR A 119 3.83 -12.74 -12.70
N ASP A 120 4.51 -13.67 -13.38
CA ASP A 120 3.94 -14.95 -13.74
C ASP A 120 3.80 -15.78 -12.46
N TYR A 121 2.60 -15.78 -11.89
CA TYR A 121 2.22 -16.86 -11.00
C TYR A 121 2.01 -18.08 -11.89
N ASP A 122 2.55 -19.24 -11.51
CA ASP A 122 2.03 -20.51 -11.99
C ASP A 122 0.51 -20.41 -11.90
N LYS A 123 -0.17 -20.42 -13.07
CA LYS A 123 -1.63 -20.43 -13.14
C LYS A 123 -2.09 -21.46 -12.12
N PRO A 124 -3.02 -21.15 -11.22
CA PRO A 124 -3.46 -22.13 -10.24
C PRO A 124 -3.82 -23.41 -11.02
N GLN A 125 -3.05 -24.47 -10.81
CA GLN A 125 -3.50 -25.83 -11.09
C GLN A 125 -4.89 -25.91 -10.48
N ASP A 126 -5.87 -26.24 -11.32
CA ASP A 126 -7.29 -26.37 -11.01
C ASP A 126 -7.53 -26.65 -9.52
N ARG A 127 -7.62 -25.59 -8.71
CA ARG A 127 -8.09 -25.71 -7.34
C ARG A 127 -9.60 -25.78 -7.46
N ILE A 128 -10.05 -26.96 -7.87
CA ILE A 128 -11.39 -27.44 -7.58
C ILE A 128 -11.54 -27.23 -6.08
N PHE A 129 -12.35 -26.24 -5.70
CA PHE A 129 -12.91 -26.18 -4.36
C PHE A 129 -13.73 -27.47 -4.18
N LYS A 130 -13.10 -28.49 -3.57
CA LYS A 130 -13.80 -29.63 -2.98
C LYS A 130 -14.19 -29.27 -1.56
#